data_AF-A0AA43HWT4-F1
#
_entry.id   AF-A0AA43HWT4-F1
#
_cell.length_a   1.000
_cell.length_b   1.000
_cell.length_c   1.000
_cell.angle_alpha   90.00
_cell.angle_beta   90.00
_cell.angle_gamma   90.00
#
_symmetry.space_group_name_H-M   'P 1'
#
loop_
_entity.id
_entity.type
_entity.pdbx_description
1 polymer ?
#
loop_
_entity_poly.entity_id
_entity_poly.type
_entity_poly.pdbx_seq_one_letter_code
_entity_poly.pdbx_strand_id
1 'polypeptide(L)'
;MKTLRQVCVFDLETSSHSVGLVNYLGQNRMESAIDLFTGETNPDKLRIDDTDYIFVNIEYQDTIYVVYIDVEYKDNGSDIETILYRFFSDDYRLYFEKQYSCWQNYRNNCIAFRDGRGITYTIWKYTDC
;
A
#
# COMPACT_ATOMS: atom_id res chain seq x y z
N MET A 1 2.02 16.43 21.78
CA MET A 1 1.59 16.54 20.37
C MET A 1 1.91 15.21 19.70
N LYS A 2 0.93 14.58 19.05
CA LYS A 2 1.18 13.38 18.24
C LYS A 2 1.81 13.89 16.93
N THR A 3 3.05 13.50 16.62
CA THR A 3 3.68 13.84 15.35
C THR A 3 2.83 13.22 14.23
N LEU A 4 2.39 14.02 13.27
CA LEU A 4 1.69 13.53 12.07
C LEU A 4 2.68 12.65 11.31
N ARG A 5 2.29 11.40 11.03
CA ARG A 5 3.11 10.51 10.21
C ARG A 5 3.02 10.98 8.76
N GLN A 6 4.17 11.15 8.11
CA GLN A 6 4.20 11.43 6.68
C GLN A 6 3.87 10.13 5.91
N VAL A 7 3.04 10.22 4.88
CA VAL A 7 2.75 9.09 3.99
C VAL A 7 3.28 9.44 2.60
N CYS A 8 4.09 8.55 2.03
CA CYS A 8 4.58 8.66 0.67
C CYS A 8 4.22 7.39 -0.09
N VAL A 9 3.51 7.54 -1.20
CA VAL A 9 3.11 6.42 -2.07
C VAL A 9 3.86 6.56 -3.39
N PHE A 10 4.42 5.46 -3.87
CA PHE A 10 5.14 5.39 -5.14
C PHE A 10 4.75 4.13 -5.88
N ASP A 11 4.66 4.22 -7.20
CA ASP A 11 4.84 3.02 -8.02
C ASP A 11 6.30 2.53 -7.91
N LEU A 12 6.53 1.29 -8.32
CA LEU A 12 7.85 0.66 -8.25
C LEU A 12 8.92 1.44 -9.04
N GLU A 13 8.59 2.00 -10.19
CA GLU A 13 9.53 2.68 -11.08
C GLU A 13 10.00 4.02 -10.48
N THR A 14 9.07 4.79 -9.93
CA THR A 14 9.36 6.10 -9.34
C THR A 14 9.88 6.03 -7.91
N SER A 15 9.77 4.87 -7.25
CA SER A 15 10.24 4.63 -5.88
C SER A 15 11.73 4.98 -5.67
N SER A 16 12.55 4.83 -6.71
CA SER A 16 13.98 5.14 -6.70
C SER A 16 14.30 6.63 -6.49
N HIS A 17 13.33 7.52 -6.70
CA HIS A 17 13.50 8.96 -6.49
C HIS A 17 13.39 9.37 -5.01
N SER A 18 12.89 8.48 -4.14
CA SER A 18 12.74 8.77 -2.71
C SER A 18 14.04 8.52 -1.95
N VAL A 19 14.73 9.60 -1.56
CA VAL A 19 15.97 9.53 -0.75
C VAL A 19 15.77 8.72 0.53
N GLY A 20 14.64 8.88 1.21
CA GLY A 20 14.35 8.16 2.45
C GLY A 20 14.14 6.66 2.23
N LEU A 21 13.45 6.28 1.16
CA LEU A 21 13.27 4.88 0.79
C LEU A 21 14.60 4.24 0.37
N VAL A 22 15.40 4.93 -0.45
CA VAL A 22 16.75 4.47 -0.86
C VAL A 22 17.65 4.25 0.35
N ASN A 23 17.60 5.14 1.34
CA ASN A 23 18.35 4.97 2.59
C ASN A 23 17.90 3.74 3.38
N TYR A 24 16.59 3.50 3.49
CA TYR A 24 16.06 2.30 4.14
C TYR A 24 16.54 1.02 3.44
N LEU A 25 16.44 0.97 2.11
CA LEU A 25 16.86 -0.20 1.32
C LEU A 25 18.35 -0.49 1.55
N GLY A 26 19.21 0.53 1.48
CA GLY A 26 20.64 0.41 1.72
C GLY A 26 20.99 -0.10 3.13
N GLN A 27 20.30 0.37 4.17
CA GLN A 27 20.50 -0.12 5.54
C GLN A 27 20.11 -1.59 5.72
N ASN A 28 19.13 -2.06 4.94
CA ASN A 28 18.63 -3.44 4.99
C ASN A 28 19.28 -4.36 3.94
N ARG A 29 20.33 -3.90 3.25
CA ARG A 29 21.04 -4.64 2.19
C ARG A 29 20.11 -5.10 1.06
N MET A 30 19.11 -4.29 0.75
CA MET A 30 18.25 -4.47 -0.42
C MET A 30 18.86 -3.70 -1.59
N GLU A 31 18.89 -4.31 -2.76
CA GLU A 31 19.40 -3.74 -4.00
C GLU A 31 18.40 -2.74 -4.59
N SER A 32 17.10 -3.05 -4.50
CA SER A 32 16.05 -2.15 -4.98
C SER A 32 14.70 -2.39 -4.30
N ALA A 33 13.72 -1.54 -4.59
CA ALA A 33 12.38 -1.64 -4.02
C ALA A 33 11.65 -2.94 -4.39
N ILE A 34 12.04 -3.63 -5.47
CA ILE A 34 11.46 -4.94 -5.81
C ILE A 34 11.76 -5.99 -4.73
N ASP A 35 12.88 -5.84 -4.01
CA ASP A 35 13.29 -6.78 -2.98
C ASP A 35 12.31 -6.79 -1.80
N LEU A 36 11.57 -5.69 -1.59
CA LEU A 36 10.49 -5.62 -0.61
C LEU A 36 9.38 -6.65 -0.87
N PHE A 37 9.23 -7.10 -2.11
CA PHE A 37 8.22 -8.08 -2.51
C PHE A 37 8.76 -9.52 -2.49
N THR A 38 10.08 -9.72 -2.50
CA THR A 38 10.71 -11.05 -2.65
C THR A 38 10.52 -11.97 -1.45
N GLY A 39 10.30 -11.43 -0.26
CA GLY A 39 9.99 -12.19 0.96
C GLY A 39 8.50 -12.41 1.21
N GLU A 40 7.63 -11.73 0.45
CA GLU A 40 6.19 -11.72 0.69
C GLU A 40 5.47 -12.69 -0.25
N THR A 41 5.17 -13.88 0.25
CA THR A 41 4.38 -14.88 -0.50
C THR A 41 2.96 -14.42 -0.81
N ASN A 42 2.45 -13.41 -0.11
CA ASN A 42 1.08 -12.91 -0.23
C ASN A 42 1.01 -11.39 0.00
N PRO A 43 1.55 -10.52 -0.88
CA PRO A 43 1.53 -9.08 -0.65
C PRO A 43 0.11 -8.54 -0.42
N ASP A 44 0.02 -7.38 0.23
CA ASP A 44 -1.26 -6.71 0.39
C ASP A 44 -1.76 -6.19 -0.97
N LYS A 45 -3.07 -6.08 -1.12
CA LYS A 45 -3.70 -5.88 -2.44
C LYS A 45 -4.73 -4.77 -2.42
N LEU A 46 -4.76 -3.96 -3.47
CA LEU A 46 -5.80 -3.01 -3.78
C LEU A 46 -6.50 -3.45 -5.07
N ARG A 47 -7.82 -3.48 -5.10
CA ARG A 47 -8.58 -3.73 -6.31
C ARG A 47 -9.14 -2.45 -6.90
N ILE A 48 -8.81 -2.16 -8.16
CA ILE A 48 -9.41 -1.06 -8.95
C ILE A 48 -9.76 -1.62 -10.33
N ASP A 49 -10.97 -1.37 -10.82
CA ASP A 49 -11.50 -1.81 -12.12
C ASP A 49 -11.25 -3.29 -12.41
N ASP A 50 -11.54 -4.13 -11.41
CA ASP A 50 -11.34 -5.57 -11.40
C ASP A 50 -9.88 -6.06 -11.47
N THR A 51 -8.90 -5.14 -11.54
CA THR A 51 -7.46 -5.40 -11.45
C THR A 51 -6.96 -5.36 -10.02
N ASP A 52 -6.10 -6.33 -9.66
CA ASP A 52 -5.40 -6.36 -8.38
C ASP A 52 -4.02 -5.70 -8.51
N TYR A 53 -3.78 -4.67 -7.71
CA TYR A 53 -2.51 -3.99 -7.54
C TYR A 53 -1.90 -4.44 -6.22
N ILE A 54 -0.71 -5.04 -6.30
CA ILE A 54 0.02 -5.47 -5.09
C ILE A 54 0.83 -4.31 -4.53
N PHE A 55 0.87 -4.22 -3.21
CA PHE A 55 1.66 -3.20 -2.53
C PHE A 55 2.30 -3.74 -1.24
N VAL A 56 3.32 -3.03 -0.81
CA VAL A 56 4.02 -3.21 0.46
C VAL A 56 4.15 -1.87 1.15
N ASN A 57 4.12 -1.87 2.48
CA ASN A 57 4.40 -0.68 3.27
C ASN A 57 5.54 -0.93 4.23
N ILE A 58 6.38 0.09 4.42
CA ILE A 58 7.44 0.12 5.43
C ILE A 58 7.28 1.36 6.30
N GLU A 59 7.64 1.25 7.57
CA GLU A 59 7.81 2.41 8.45
C GLU A 59 9.31 2.69 8.60
N TYR A 60 9.76 3.89 8.23
CA TYR A 60 11.13 4.32 8.43
C TYR A 60 11.16 5.78 8.89
N GLN A 61 11.71 6.01 10.08
CA GLN A 61 11.61 7.29 10.80
C GLN A 61 10.13 7.69 11.01
N ASP A 62 9.76 8.92 10.70
CA ASP A 62 8.38 9.43 10.84
C ASP A 62 7.56 9.27 9.55
N THR A 63 8.03 8.43 8.60
CA THR A 63 7.42 8.25 7.28
C THR A 63 6.98 6.81 7.04
N ILE A 64 5.76 6.65 6.55
CA ILE A 64 5.26 5.42 5.95
C ILE A 64 5.52 5.50 4.44
N TYR A 65 6.32 4.59 3.93
CA TYR A 65 6.50 4.43 2.48
C TYR A 65 5.64 3.28 2.01
N VAL A 66 4.82 3.52 1.00
CA VAL A 66 4.00 2.52 0.33
C VAL A 66 4.51 2.40 -1.10
N VAL A 67 4.88 1.18 -1.50
CA VAL A 67 5.31 0.88 -2.86
C VAL A 67 4.33 -0.08 -3.48
N TYR A 68 3.80 0.24 -4.65
CA TYR A 68 2.89 -0.63 -5.41
C TYR A 68 3.49 -1.01 -6.76
N ILE A 69 3.02 -2.13 -7.32
CA ILE A 69 3.38 -2.57 -8.66
C ILE A 69 2.16 -2.40 -9.57
N ASP A 70 2.26 -1.49 -10.53
CA ASP A 70 1.34 -1.41 -11.66
C ASP A 70 1.90 -2.24 -12.82
N VAL A 71 1.41 -3.48 -12.95
CA VAL A 71 1.85 -4.40 -14.00
C VAL A 71 1.15 -4.10 -15.34
N GLU A 72 0.00 -3.44 -15.30
CA GLU A 72 -0.87 -3.28 -16.47
C GLU A 72 -0.71 -1.91 -17.14
N TYR A 73 0.08 -1.00 -16.56
CA TYR A 73 0.26 0.39 -17.00
C TYR A 73 -1.09 1.05 -17.35
N LYS A 74 -2.09 0.76 -16.52
CA LYS A 74 -3.40 1.39 -16.64
C LYS A 74 -3.19 2.79 -16.07
N ASP A 75 -3.55 3.85 -16.81
CA ASP A 75 -3.43 5.28 -16.41
C ASP A 75 -4.16 5.66 -15.08
N ASN A 76 -4.52 4.68 -14.25
CA ASN A 76 -5.13 4.76 -12.94
C ASN A 76 -4.12 5.05 -11.80
N GLY A 77 -2.85 5.35 -12.10
CA GLY A 77 -1.83 5.65 -11.08
C GLY A 77 -2.28 6.70 -10.05
N SER A 78 -3.00 7.73 -10.51
CA SER A 78 -3.56 8.76 -9.63
C SER A 78 -4.62 8.24 -8.64
N ASP A 79 -5.42 7.25 -9.02
CA ASP A 79 -6.44 6.64 -8.15
C ASP A 79 -5.80 5.68 -7.15
N ILE A 80 -4.83 4.86 -7.60
CA ILE A 80 -4.05 3.97 -6.74
C ILE A 80 -3.37 4.77 -5.63
N GLU A 81 -2.64 5.81 -6.01
CA GLU A 81 -1.92 6.67 -5.07
C GLU A 81 -2.86 7.36 -4.11
N THR A 82 -3.99 7.87 -4.58
CA THR A 82 -5.00 8.53 -3.74
C THR A 82 -5.58 7.57 -2.70
N ILE A 83 -5.99 6.37 -3.13
CA ILE A 83 -6.60 5.37 -2.25
C ILE A 83 -5.57 4.89 -1.21
N LEU A 84 -4.35 4.54 -1.64
CA LEU A 84 -3.29 4.10 -0.72
C LEU A 84 -2.87 5.21 0.25
N TYR A 85 -2.74 6.45 -0.23
CA TYR A 85 -2.40 7.59 0.63
C TYR A 85 -3.45 7.77 1.73
N ARG A 86 -4.74 7.74 1.37
CA ARG A 86 -5.85 7.83 2.33
C ARG A 86 -5.87 6.65 3.30
N PHE A 87 -5.57 5.44 2.83
CA PHE A 87 -5.58 4.23 3.66
C PHE A 87 -4.52 4.26 4.77
N PHE A 88 -3.35 4.82 4.47
CA PHE A 88 -2.25 4.95 5.44
C PHE A 88 -2.25 6.28 6.21
N SER A 89 -3.20 7.18 5.92
CA SER A 89 -3.37 8.43 6.66
C SER A 89 -3.90 8.18 8.09
N ASP A 90 -3.62 9.11 9.02
CA ASP A 90 -4.08 9.01 10.41
C ASP A 90 -5.62 8.89 10.53
N ASP A 91 -6.35 9.43 9.55
CA ASP A 91 -7.81 9.48 9.52
C ASP A 91 -8.43 8.51 8.49
N TYR A 92 -7.76 7.41 8.15
CA TYR A 92 -8.22 6.45 7.12
C TYR A 92 -9.66 5.96 7.33
N ARG A 93 -10.15 5.91 8.57
CA ARG A 93 -11.54 5.51 8.90
C ARG A 93 -12.61 6.47 8.35
N LEU A 94 -12.22 7.67 7.93
CA LEU A 94 -13.12 8.60 7.22
C LEU A 94 -13.40 8.14 5.78
N TYR A 95 -12.51 7.34 5.20
CA TYR A 95 -12.55 6.93 3.80
C TYR A 95 -12.76 5.42 3.62
N PHE A 96 -12.64 4.64 4.69
CA PHE A 96 -12.67 3.18 4.60
C PHE A 96 -13.58 2.55 5.65
N GLU A 97 -14.42 1.64 5.18
CA GLU A 97 -15.23 0.76 6.00
C GLU A 97 -14.64 -0.64 6.05
N LYS A 98 -14.43 -1.15 7.27
CA LYS A 98 -14.02 -2.53 7.47
C LYS A 98 -15.14 -3.47 7.04
N GLN A 99 -14.86 -4.34 6.09
CA GLN A 99 -15.73 -5.45 5.72
C GLN A 99 -15.35 -6.71 6.53
N TYR A 100 -16.33 -7.59 6.76
CA TYR A 100 -16.04 -8.91 7.35
C TYR A 100 -15.02 -9.65 6.47
N SER A 101 -14.00 -10.26 7.10
CA SER A 101 -12.83 -10.94 6.51
C SER A 101 -13.18 -12.17 5.66
N CYS A 102 -14.04 -12.02 4.68
CA CYS A 102 -14.42 -13.03 3.71
C CYS A 102 -14.00 -12.54 2.32
N TRP A 103 -13.27 -13.37 1.58
CA TRP A 103 -12.82 -13.06 0.22
C TRP A 103 -13.96 -12.71 -0.74
N GLN A 104 -15.19 -13.16 -0.48
CA GLN A 104 -16.39 -12.79 -1.24
C GLN A 104 -16.72 -11.29 -1.19
N ASN A 105 -16.20 -10.58 -0.20
CA ASN A 105 -16.36 -9.13 -0.03
C ASN A 105 -15.21 -8.34 -0.67
N TYR A 106 -14.17 -9.00 -1.16
CA TYR A 106 -13.09 -8.34 -1.90
C TYR A 106 -13.56 -8.02 -3.32
N ARG A 107 -13.90 -6.75 -3.56
CA ARG A 107 -14.49 -6.23 -4.80
C ARG A 107 -13.74 -4.98 -5.25
N ASN A 108 -14.21 -4.34 -6.32
CA ASN A 108 -13.67 -3.05 -6.75
C ASN A 108 -13.60 -2.03 -5.58
N ASN A 109 -12.57 -1.21 -5.58
CA ASN A 109 -12.24 -0.22 -4.54
C ASN A 109 -12.08 -0.83 -3.14
N CYS A 110 -11.56 -2.05 -3.05
CA CYS A 110 -11.25 -2.69 -1.77
C CYS A 110 -9.75 -2.89 -1.60
N ILE A 111 -9.30 -2.74 -0.36
CA ILE A 111 -7.96 -3.15 0.08
C ILE A 111 -8.08 -4.45 0.88
N ALA A 112 -7.29 -5.45 0.52
CA ALA A 112 -7.00 -6.61 1.35
C ALA A 112 -5.67 -6.35 2.09
N PHE A 113 -5.75 -6.13 3.40
CA PHE A 113 -4.61 -5.73 4.24
C PHE A 113 -4.37 -6.70 5.39
N ARG A 114 -3.10 -7.05 5.66
CA ARG A 114 -2.70 -7.97 6.74
C ARG A 114 -2.04 -7.30 7.93
N ASP A 115 -1.92 -5.97 7.94
CA ASP A 115 -1.32 -5.20 9.05
C ASP A 115 0.08 -5.69 9.44
N GLY A 116 0.83 -6.23 8.46
CA GLY A 116 2.16 -6.80 8.65
C GLY A 116 2.26 -8.00 9.60
N ARG A 117 1.14 -8.61 10.03
CA ARG A 117 1.13 -9.59 11.14
C ARG A 117 0.23 -10.82 10.95
N GLY A 118 -0.41 -10.99 9.79
CA GLY A 118 -1.47 -11.99 9.62
C GLY A 118 -1.27 -12.95 8.45
N ILE A 119 -1.72 -14.20 8.64
CA ILE A 119 -2.05 -15.13 7.54
C ILE A 119 -3.42 -14.83 6.90
N THR A 120 -4.18 -13.90 7.49
CA THR A 120 -5.55 -13.54 7.09
C THR A 120 -5.64 -12.07 6.73
N TYR A 121 -6.40 -11.78 5.67
CA TYR A 121 -6.67 -10.40 5.26
C TYR A 121 -7.86 -9.82 6.02
N THR A 122 -7.75 -8.53 6.35
CA THR A 122 -8.90 -7.67 6.59
C THR A 122 -9.24 -6.97 5.29
N ILE A 123 -10.51 -7.01 4.89
CA ILE A 123 -10.99 -6.30 3.72
C ILE A 123 -11.49 -4.93 4.15
N TRP A 124 -11.02 -3.88 3.48
CA TRP A 124 -11.42 -2.50 3.69
C TRP A 124 -12.00 -1.95 2.40
N LYS A 125 -13.25 -1.47 2.46
CA LYS A 125 -13.92 -0.88 1.30
C LYS A 125 -13.73 0.63 1.34
N TYR A 126 -13.23 1.20 0.26
CA TYR A 126 -13.16 2.64 0.06
C TYR A 126 -14.56 3.21 -0.17
N THR A 127 -14.91 4.28 0.54
CA THR A 127 -16.29 4.81 0.60
C THR A 127 -16.49 6.14 -0.10
N ASP A 128 -15.41 6.81 -0.52
CA ASP A 128 -15.48 8.09 -1.22
C ASP A 128 -15.45 7.83 -2.74
N CYS A 129 -16.63 7.54 -3.31
CA CYS A 129 -16.88 7.32 -4.74
C CYS A 129 -17.92 8.32 -5.24
#